data_AF-A0A7V8EJ27-F1
#
_entry.id   AF-A0A7V8EJ27-F1
#
_cell.length_a   1.000
_cell.length_b   1.000
_cell.length_c   1.000
_cell.angle_alpha   90.00
_cell.angle_beta   90.00
_cell.angle_gamma   90.00
#
_symmetry.space_group_name_H-M   'P 1'
#
loop_
_entity.id
_entity.type
_entity.pdbx_description
1 polymer ?
#
loop_
_entity_poly.entity_id
_entity_poly.type
_entity_poly.pdbx_seq_one_letter_code
_entity_poly.pdbx_strand_id
1 'polypeptide(L)'
;MPEFYYQIKGRTEGGEHHSAEWIFPPVFSGLVVADDRKLAKAMIEDDYGRQFPSRVLKKDMEQHHYLLNIRELKPDDYSDNYLRRRFQYLPCKECGTLFRLIDKYNDFKNECLSHDYCKLSCKEAAKEKDVREFTLVNEGKLPPVIYQVRQKSTGKVYIGQTINAFTLRWWQHLTNPSDCKFHEALKTTQITDWDFSVVEVIVFPEGCKSQRAYVTDRERHWIETMNSVDDGYNTIRPSGISPQQELELNAEESDIELEPAF
;
A
#
# COMPACT_ATOMS: atom_id res chain seq x y z
N MET A 1 6.66 -35.31 -17.60
CA MET A 1 7.09 -34.77 -18.91
C MET A 1 7.82 -33.47 -18.67
N PRO A 2 8.92 -33.18 -19.40
CA PRO A 2 9.67 -31.95 -19.22
C PRO A 2 8.87 -30.72 -19.67
N GLU A 3 9.16 -29.60 -19.04
CA GLU A 3 8.57 -28.29 -19.36
C GLU A 3 9.61 -27.45 -20.10
N PHE A 4 9.19 -26.82 -21.19
CA PHE A 4 10.03 -25.94 -21.99
C PHE A 4 9.51 -24.52 -21.91
N TYR A 5 10.37 -23.62 -21.43
CA TYR A 5 10.16 -22.19 -21.51
C TYR A 5 10.63 -21.69 -22.86
N TYR A 6 9.78 -20.93 -23.56
CA TYR A 6 10.13 -20.34 -24.84
C TYR A 6 9.95 -18.82 -24.84
N GLN A 7 10.77 -18.16 -25.66
CA GLN A 7 10.71 -16.72 -25.90
C GLN A 7 10.74 -16.45 -27.40
N ILE A 8 9.79 -15.65 -27.86
CA ILE A 8 9.77 -15.11 -29.21
C ILE A 8 10.35 -13.70 -29.14
N LYS A 9 11.54 -13.51 -29.70
CA LYS A 9 12.18 -12.20 -29.81
C LYS A 9 11.82 -11.57 -31.14
N GLY A 10 11.40 -10.31 -31.11
CA GLY A 10 11.26 -9.48 -32.31
C GLY A 10 12.58 -8.85 -32.70
N ARG A 11 12.67 -8.36 -33.93
CA ARG A 11 13.83 -7.62 -34.46
C ARG A 11 13.56 -6.11 -34.42
N THR A 12 14.54 -5.31 -34.02
CA THR A 12 14.55 -3.87 -34.33
C THR A 12 15.03 -3.65 -35.76
N GLU A 13 14.33 -2.78 -36.50
CA GLU A 13 14.84 -2.32 -37.80
C GLU A 13 16.14 -1.53 -37.57
N GLY A 14 17.17 -1.86 -38.35
CA GLY A 14 18.42 -1.10 -38.32
C GLY A 14 18.21 0.29 -38.93
N GLY A 15 18.85 1.30 -38.34
CA GLY A 15 18.90 2.66 -38.88
C GLY A 15 20.25 2.95 -39.54
N GLU A 16 20.45 4.18 -40.03
CA GLU A 16 21.73 4.62 -40.65
C GLU A 16 22.98 4.41 -39.77
N HIS A 17 22.81 4.28 -38.45
CA HIS A 17 23.91 4.14 -37.47
C HIS A 17 23.80 2.90 -36.56
N HIS A 18 22.80 2.04 -36.74
CA HIS A 18 22.57 0.88 -35.86
C HIS A 18 22.25 -0.37 -36.68
N SER A 19 22.98 -1.45 -36.42
CA SER A 19 22.62 -2.76 -36.97
C SER A 19 21.31 -3.27 -36.36
N ALA A 20 20.54 -4.03 -37.13
CA ALA A 20 19.38 -4.74 -36.59
C ALA A 20 19.80 -5.62 -35.40
N GLU A 21 18.98 -5.63 -34.34
CA GLU A 21 19.22 -6.39 -33.12
C GLU A 21 17.94 -7.10 -32.65
N TRP A 22 18.10 -8.12 -31.81
CA TRP A 22 16.96 -8.80 -31.18
C TRP A 22 16.49 -7.99 -29.97
N ILE A 23 15.21 -7.65 -29.94
CA ILE A 23 14.59 -6.81 -28.92
C ILE A 23 14.61 -7.53 -27.56
N PHE A 24 14.88 -6.74 -26.52
CA PHE A 24 14.57 -7.07 -25.13
C PHE A 24 13.74 -5.92 -24.53
N PRO A 25 12.59 -6.19 -23.88
CA PRO A 25 12.00 -7.51 -23.56
C PRO A 25 11.54 -8.29 -24.80
N PRO A 26 11.40 -9.63 -24.71
CA PRO A 26 10.86 -10.44 -25.81
C PRO A 26 9.43 -10.02 -26.14
N VAL A 27 9.01 -10.27 -27.38
CA VAL A 27 7.65 -9.98 -27.85
C VAL A 27 6.64 -10.88 -27.15
N PHE A 28 7.01 -12.14 -26.93
CA PHE A 28 6.17 -13.09 -26.22
C PHE A 28 7.03 -14.10 -25.47
N SER A 29 6.56 -14.56 -24.32
CA SER A 29 7.16 -15.64 -23.55
C SER A 29 6.09 -16.64 -23.11
N GLY A 30 6.38 -17.93 -23.23
CA GLY A 30 5.41 -19.00 -23.00
C GLY A 30 6.03 -20.24 -22.36
N LEU A 31 5.17 -21.19 -21.99
CA LEU A 31 5.54 -22.50 -21.46
C LEU A 31 4.81 -23.57 -22.27
N VAL A 32 5.52 -24.63 -22.65
CA VAL A 32 4.95 -25.81 -23.32
C VAL A 32 5.46 -27.09 -22.66
N VAL A 33 4.61 -28.10 -22.56
CA VAL A 33 4.97 -29.43 -22.06
C VAL A 33 5.12 -30.35 -23.26
N ALA A 34 6.30 -30.94 -23.42
CA ALA A 34 6.61 -31.85 -24.53
C ALA A 34 7.66 -32.86 -24.07
N ASP A 35 7.82 -33.96 -24.80
CA ASP A 35 8.86 -34.96 -24.45
C ASP A 35 10.26 -34.49 -24.84
N ASP A 36 10.38 -33.78 -25.97
CA ASP A 36 11.65 -33.34 -26.53
C ASP A 36 11.60 -31.90 -27.01
N ARG A 37 12.76 -31.24 -27.06
CA ARG A 37 12.91 -29.87 -27.60
C ARG A 37 12.41 -29.73 -29.04
N LYS A 38 12.54 -30.79 -29.86
CA LYS A 38 12.04 -30.79 -31.25
C LYS A 38 10.51 -30.80 -31.30
N LEU A 39 9.87 -31.58 -30.44
CA LEU A 39 8.41 -31.62 -30.31
C LEU A 39 7.89 -30.31 -29.74
N ALA A 40 8.54 -29.76 -28.70
CA ALA A 40 8.23 -28.44 -28.16
C ALA A 40 8.25 -27.37 -29.25
N LYS A 41 9.29 -27.38 -30.11
CA LYS A 41 9.37 -26.46 -31.25
C LYS A 41 8.21 -26.66 -32.23
N ALA A 42 7.92 -27.90 -32.62
CA ALA A 42 6.84 -28.19 -33.56
C ALA A 42 5.48 -27.74 -33.03
N MET A 43 5.19 -27.96 -31.74
CA MET A 43 3.97 -27.47 -31.08
C MET A 43 3.87 -25.94 -31.11
N ILE A 44 4.96 -25.23 -30.81
CA ILE A 44 4.99 -23.77 -30.89
C ILE A 44 4.76 -23.31 -32.34
N GLU A 45 5.41 -23.92 -33.32
CA GLU A 45 5.24 -23.54 -34.73
C GLU A 45 3.81 -23.78 -35.24
N ASP A 46 3.13 -24.83 -34.75
CA ASP A 46 1.73 -25.13 -35.03
C ASP A 46 0.79 -24.10 -34.36
N ASP A 47 0.97 -23.83 -33.06
CA ASP A 47 0.17 -22.86 -32.29
C ASP A 47 0.15 -21.45 -32.93
N TYR A 48 1.28 -21.02 -33.50
CA TYR A 48 1.43 -19.72 -34.15
C TYR A 48 1.27 -19.76 -35.67
N GLY A 49 1.07 -20.95 -36.26
CA GLY A 49 0.98 -21.15 -37.72
C GLY A 49 2.19 -20.64 -38.50
N ARG A 50 3.38 -20.64 -37.89
CA ARG A 50 4.61 -20.07 -38.47
C ARG A 50 5.86 -20.82 -38.02
N GLN A 51 6.80 -20.97 -38.94
CA GLN A 51 8.15 -21.47 -38.63
C GLN A 51 9.04 -20.39 -38.04
N PHE A 52 9.77 -20.73 -36.98
CA PHE A 52 10.71 -19.83 -36.33
C PHE A 52 12.14 -20.35 -36.42
N PRO A 53 13.11 -19.50 -36.83
CA PRO A 53 14.51 -19.86 -36.75
C PRO A 53 14.94 -19.91 -35.27
N SER A 54 15.76 -20.90 -34.93
CA SER A 54 16.32 -21.05 -33.57
C SER A 54 17.71 -20.41 -33.44
N ARG A 55 18.37 -20.15 -34.58
CA ARG A 55 19.67 -19.48 -34.67
C ARG A 55 19.69 -18.71 -35.98
N VAL A 56 20.03 -17.42 -35.93
CA VAL A 56 20.18 -16.54 -37.08
C VAL A 56 21.56 -15.89 -37.00
N LEU A 57 22.33 -15.94 -38.09
CA LEU A 57 23.63 -15.26 -38.16
C LEU A 57 23.41 -13.75 -38.35
N LYS A 58 24.38 -12.93 -37.92
CA LYS A 58 24.26 -11.47 -38.04
C LYS A 58 24.05 -10.99 -39.49
N LYS A 59 24.55 -11.74 -40.48
CA LYS A 59 24.39 -11.45 -41.91
C LYS A 59 22.96 -11.68 -42.42
N ASP A 60 22.22 -12.60 -41.80
CA ASP A 60 20.88 -13.01 -42.23
C ASP A 60 19.79 -12.41 -41.34
N MET A 61 20.16 -11.51 -40.42
CA MET A 61 19.22 -10.92 -39.46
C MET A 61 18.13 -10.10 -40.15
N GLU A 62 18.43 -9.50 -41.30
CA GLU A 62 17.45 -8.72 -42.07
C GLU A 62 16.35 -9.57 -42.70
N GLN A 63 16.60 -10.87 -42.91
CA GLN A 63 15.66 -11.80 -43.55
C GLN A 63 14.66 -12.41 -42.54
N HIS A 64 14.89 -12.24 -41.23
CA HIS A 64 14.09 -12.85 -40.19
C HIS A 64 13.55 -11.80 -39.21
N HIS A 65 12.22 -11.72 -39.09
CA HIS A 65 11.57 -10.80 -38.16
C HIS A 65 11.53 -11.31 -36.71
N TYR A 66 11.64 -12.63 -36.52
CA TYR A 66 11.47 -13.27 -35.22
C TYR A 66 12.52 -14.36 -34.99
N LEU A 67 12.91 -14.55 -33.72
CA LEU A 67 13.80 -15.61 -33.27
C LEU A 67 13.14 -16.37 -32.11
N LEU A 68 13.13 -17.69 -32.19
CA LEU A 68 12.61 -18.55 -31.14
C LEU A 68 13.74 -19.11 -30.26
N ASN A 69 13.72 -18.75 -28.98
CA ASN A 69 14.56 -19.35 -27.96
C ASN A 69 13.74 -20.36 -27.17
N ILE A 70 14.27 -21.57 -26.96
CA ILE A 70 13.63 -22.64 -26.18
C ILE A 70 14.65 -23.17 -25.18
N ARG A 71 14.26 -23.23 -23.90
CA ARG A 71 15.05 -23.77 -22.80
C ARG A 71 14.20 -24.74 -21.97
N GLU A 72 14.74 -25.91 -21.67
CA GLU A 72 14.14 -26.84 -20.71
C GLU A 72 14.26 -26.31 -19.28
N LEU A 73 13.19 -26.41 -18.50
CA LEU A 73 13.17 -26.01 -17.09
C LEU A 73 13.52 -27.21 -16.19
N LYS A 74 14.54 -27.05 -15.36
CA LYS A 74 14.95 -28.07 -14.39
C LYS A 74 14.10 -27.97 -13.13
N PRO A 75 13.63 -29.11 -12.58
CA PRO A 75 12.75 -29.11 -11.42
C PRO A 75 13.36 -28.48 -10.16
N ASP A 76 14.65 -28.69 -9.94
CA ASP A 76 15.33 -28.31 -8.70
C ASP A 76 16.10 -26.98 -8.78
N ASP A 77 16.01 -26.26 -9.90
CA ASP A 77 16.68 -24.97 -10.06
C ASP A 77 15.79 -23.83 -9.50
N TYR A 78 16.36 -23.00 -8.61
CA TYR A 78 15.65 -21.89 -8.00
C TYR A 78 15.12 -20.88 -9.03
N SER A 79 15.92 -20.59 -10.07
CA SER A 79 15.56 -19.65 -11.13
C SER A 79 14.42 -20.18 -12.00
N ASP A 80 14.40 -21.48 -12.26
CA ASP A 80 13.33 -22.15 -13.01
C ASP A 80 12.04 -22.21 -12.21
N ASN A 81 12.12 -22.46 -10.90
CA ASN A 81 10.95 -22.40 -10.02
C ASN A 81 10.34 -20.99 -9.94
N TYR A 82 11.18 -19.95 -9.90
CA TYR A 82 10.71 -18.57 -9.97
C TYR A 82 10.03 -18.26 -11.31
N LEU A 83 10.57 -18.77 -12.43
CA LEU A 83 9.93 -18.64 -13.75
C LEU A 83 8.58 -19.35 -13.80
N ARG A 84 8.47 -20.58 -13.29
CA ARG A 84 7.20 -21.33 -13.22
C ARG A 84 6.11 -20.57 -12.49
N ARG A 85 6.43 -19.90 -11.39
CA ARG A 85 5.46 -19.08 -10.63
C ARG A 85 4.78 -18.02 -11.49
N ARG A 86 5.43 -17.52 -12.55
CA ARG A 86 4.84 -16.52 -13.46
C ARG A 86 3.70 -17.09 -14.31
N PHE A 87 3.69 -18.40 -14.53
CA PHE A 87 2.69 -19.12 -15.32
C PHE A 87 1.53 -19.65 -14.49
N GLN A 88 1.63 -19.61 -13.16
CA GLN A 88 0.58 -20.04 -12.24
C GLN A 88 -0.52 -18.98 -12.13
N TYR A 89 -1.76 -19.44 -11.96
CA TYR A 89 -2.88 -18.57 -11.63
C TYR A 89 -2.78 -18.11 -10.19
N LEU A 90 -2.80 -16.80 -9.97
CA LEU A 90 -2.78 -16.17 -8.67
C LEU A 90 -4.04 -15.31 -8.51
N PRO A 91 -4.68 -15.33 -7.32
CA PRO A 91 -5.80 -14.46 -7.04
C PRO A 91 -5.32 -13.03 -6.80
N CYS A 92 -6.01 -12.05 -7.38
CA CYS A 92 -5.78 -10.64 -7.07
C CYS A 92 -6.17 -10.36 -5.61
N LYS A 93 -5.28 -9.66 -4.87
CA LYS A 93 -5.53 -9.30 -3.47
C LYS A 93 -6.74 -8.38 -3.25
N GLU A 94 -7.14 -7.62 -4.28
CA GLU A 94 -8.27 -6.69 -4.18
C GLU A 94 -9.59 -7.32 -4.63
N CYS A 95 -9.64 -7.90 -5.84
CA CYS A 95 -10.89 -8.37 -6.45
C CYS A 95 -11.03 -9.90 -6.51
N GLY A 96 -10.02 -10.66 -6.08
CA GLY A 96 -10.02 -12.13 -6.12
C GLY A 96 -9.93 -12.76 -7.52
N THR A 97 -9.93 -11.95 -8.60
CA THR A 97 -9.84 -12.46 -9.98
C THR A 97 -8.52 -13.19 -10.19
N LEU A 98 -8.57 -14.39 -10.76
CA LEU A 98 -7.39 -15.18 -11.10
C LEU A 98 -6.69 -14.58 -12.32
N PHE A 99 -5.37 -14.37 -12.22
CA PHE A 99 -4.54 -13.91 -13.33
C PHE A 99 -3.18 -14.60 -13.30
N ARG A 100 -2.48 -14.61 -14.44
CA ARG A 100 -1.09 -15.08 -14.52
C ARG A 100 -0.19 -13.88 -14.76
N LEU A 101 0.98 -13.84 -14.11
CA LEU A 101 1.92 -12.74 -14.33
C LEU A 101 2.42 -12.72 -15.77
N ILE A 102 2.59 -13.89 -16.39
CA ILE A 102 3.12 -13.97 -17.75
C ILE A 102 2.23 -13.24 -18.77
N ASP A 103 0.92 -13.27 -18.61
CA ASP A 103 -0.02 -12.58 -19.50
C ASP A 103 0.22 -11.06 -19.45
N LYS A 104 0.61 -10.55 -18.28
CA LYS A 104 0.95 -9.15 -18.07
C LYS A 104 2.29 -8.76 -18.68
N TYR A 105 3.26 -9.68 -18.68
CA TYR A 105 4.54 -9.47 -19.37
C TYR A 105 4.41 -9.52 -20.90
N ASN A 106 3.46 -10.31 -21.41
CA ASN A 106 3.22 -10.46 -22.84
C ASN A 106 2.31 -9.35 -23.41
N ASP A 107 1.53 -8.68 -22.57
CA ASP A 107 0.71 -7.54 -22.98
C ASP A 107 1.50 -6.23 -22.86
N PHE A 108 1.96 -5.71 -24.00
CA PHE A 108 2.68 -4.45 -24.08
C PHE A 108 1.86 -3.22 -23.65
N LYS A 109 0.53 -3.34 -23.61
CA LYS A 109 -0.37 -2.28 -23.14
C LYS A 109 -0.71 -2.41 -21.66
N ASN A 110 -0.17 -3.40 -20.97
CA ASN A 110 -0.52 -3.60 -19.56
C ASN A 110 0.13 -2.52 -18.69
N GLU A 111 -0.73 -1.72 -18.05
CA GLU A 111 -0.29 -0.63 -17.18
C GLU A 111 0.06 -1.10 -15.75
N CYS A 112 -0.33 -2.32 -15.37
CA CYS A 112 -0.12 -2.83 -14.04
C CYS A 112 1.04 -3.82 -13.99
N LEU A 113 2.22 -3.40 -13.55
CA LEU A 113 3.37 -4.30 -13.38
C LEU A 113 3.41 -5.02 -12.02
N SER A 114 2.37 -4.89 -11.19
CA SER A 114 2.34 -5.53 -9.87
C SER A 114 2.21 -7.05 -9.95
N HIS A 115 2.86 -7.76 -9.03
CA HIS A 115 2.74 -9.22 -8.87
C HIS A 115 1.45 -9.63 -8.15
N ASP A 116 0.83 -8.72 -7.40
CA ASP A 116 -0.28 -9.01 -6.48
C ASP A 116 -1.67 -8.60 -7.01
N TYR A 117 -1.70 -7.75 -8.05
CA TYR A 117 -2.92 -7.13 -8.55
C TYR A 117 -3.11 -7.40 -10.04
N CYS A 118 -4.34 -7.72 -10.44
CA CYS A 118 -4.65 -8.03 -11.84
C CYS A 118 -4.64 -6.78 -12.75
N LYS A 119 -5.09 -5.62 -12.22
CA LYS A 119 -5.24 -4.35 -12.95
C LYS A 119 -4.68 -3.17 -12.15
N LEU A 120 -4.43 -2.04 -12.82
CA LEU A 120 -3.92 -0.83 -12.17
C LEU A 120 -4.95 -0.28 -11.19
N SER A 121 -6.23 -0.25 -11.59
CA SER A 121 -7.34 0.15 -10.72
C SER A 121 -7.43 -0.64 -9.43
N CYS A 122 -7.17 -1.96 -9.45
CA CYS A 122 -7.14 -2.77 -8.23
C CYS A 122 -5.96 -2.41 -7.31
N LYS A 123 -4.79 -2.10 -7.90
CA LYS A 123 -3.63 -1.64 -7.13
C LYS A 123 -3.89 -0.26 -6.51
N GLU A 124 -4.51 0.63 -7.26
CA GLU A 124 -4.87 1.97 -6.79
C GLU A 124 -5.96 1.94 -5.72
N ALA A 125 -7.00 1.12 -5.90
CA ALA A 125 -8.04 0.90 -4.90
C ALA A 125 -7.46 0.32 -3.61
N ALA A 126 -6.58 -0.68 -3.70
CA ALA A 126 -5.90 -1.24 -2.54
C ALA A 126 -5.04 -0.17 -1.83
N LYS A 127 -4.26 0.63 -2.58
CA LYS A 127 -3.47 1.72 -2.02
C LYS A 127 -4.35 2.78 -1.36
N GLU A 128 -5.46 3.14 -1.99
CA GLU A 128 -6.40 4.12 -1.45
C GLU A 128 -7.05 3.59 -0.17
N LYS A 129 -7.40 2.31 -0.14
CA LYS A 129 -7.86 1.63 1.07
C LYS A 129 -6.79 1.63 2.16
N ASP A 130 -5.55 1.26 1.84
CA ASP A 130 -4.44 1.29 2.80
C ASP A 130 -4.21 2.69 3.39
N VAL A 131 -4.35 3.74 2.56
CA VAL A 131 -4.23 5.14 2.99
C VAL A 131 -5.42 5.57 3.84
N ARG A 132 -6.65 5.21 3.45
CA ARG A 132 -7.88 5.51 4.21
C ARG A 132 -7.92 4.76 5.54
N GLU A 133 -7.39 3.54 5.58
CA GLU A 133 -7.30 2.69 6.76
C GLU A 133 -6.02 2.95 7.59
N PHE A 134 -5.15 3.86 7.13
CA PHE A 134 -3.89 4.26 7.77
C PHE A 134 -2.97 3.10 8.17
N THR A 135 -2.92 2.05 7.35
CA THR A 135 -2.06 0.88 7.62
C THR A 135 -0.60 1.25 7.33
N LEU A 136 0.20 1.53 8.37
CA LEU A 136 1.64 1.77 8.23
C LEU A 136 2.42 0.47 7.99
N VAL A 137 3.66 0.62 7.49
CA VAL A 137 4.61 -0.45 7.11
C VAL A 137 4.85 -1.51 8.21
N ASN A 138 4.55 -1.20 9.48
CA ASN A 138 4.51 -2.17 10.57
C ASN A 138 3.06 -2.39 11.05
N GLU A 139 2.41 -3.41 10.49
CA GLU A 139 1.48 -4.32 11.18
C GLU A 139 0.30 -3.74 12.00
N GLY A 140 -0.36 -2.66 11.56
CA GLY A 140 -1.68 -2.35 12.11
C GLY A 140 -2.22 -0.94 11.84
N LYS A 141 -3.50 -0.76 12.20
CA LYS A 141 -4.13 0.56 12.39
C LYS A 141 -3.28 1.34 13.39
N LEU A 142 -3.09 2.64 13.14
CA LEU A 142 -2.39 3.52 14.07
C LEU A 142 -3.03 3.43 15.47
N PRO A 143 -2.25 3.19 16.54
CA PRO A 143 -2.79 3.24 17.88
C PRO A 143 -3.29 4.65 18.17
N PRO A 144 -4.44 4.81 18.83
CA PRO A 144 -4.89 6.12 19.28
C PRO A 144 -3.83 6.78 20.16
N VAL A 145 -3.65 8.08 20.01
CA VAL A 145 -2.66 8.82 20.78
C VAL A 145 -3.27 10.04 21.44
N ILE A 146 -2.73 10.36 22.62
CA ILE A 146 -2.87 11.67 23.24
C ILE A 146 -1.62 12.49 22.88
N TYR A 147 -1.82 13.66 22.31
CA TYR A 147 -0.76 14.57 21.92
C TYR A 147 -0.83 15.88 22.70
N GLN A 148 0.31 16.56 22.74
CA GLN A 148 0.49 17.88 23.31
C GLN A 148 1.02 18.84 22.25
N VAL A 149 0.49 20.06 22.24
CA VAL A 149 1.05 21.20 21.53
C VAL A 149 1.41 22.26 22.55
N ARG A 150 2.72 22.53 22.71
CA ARG A 150 3.25 23.45 23.73
C ARG A 150 3.77 24.71 23.08
N GLN A 151 3.42 25.87 23.62
CA GLN A 151 4.10 27.12 23.28
C GLN A 151 5.36 27.26 24.15
N LYS A 152 6.53 27.42 23.53
CA LYS A 152 7.82 27.53 24.23
C LYS A 152 7.90 28.79 25.08
N SER A 153 7.50 29.93 24.52
CA SER A 153 7.59 31.23 25.20
C SER A 153 6.75 31.34 26.47
N THR A 154 5.57 30.73 26.51
CA THR A 154 4.65 30.81 27.67
C THR A 154 4.63 29.55 28.52
N GLY A 155 5.12 28.42 27.99
CA GLY A 155 5.01 27.11 28.64
C GLY A 155 3.61 26.49 28.59
N LYS A 156 2.61 27.21 28.06
CA LYS A 156 1.22 26.76 28.00
C LYS A 156 1.04 25.63 27.00
N VAL A 157 0.09 24.74 27.29
CA VAL A 157 -0.13 23.53 26.49
C VAL A 157 -1.58 23.38 26.04
N TYR A 158 -1.74 22.76 24.88
CA TYR A 158 -2.97 22.18 24.37
C TYR A 158 -2.83 20.66 24.38
N ILE A 159 -3.82 19.95 24.92
CA ILE A 159 -3.91 18.49 24.88
C ILE A 159 -5.02 18.10 23.91
N GLY A 160 -4.78 17.12 23.07
CA GLY A 160 -5.80 16.56 22.19
C GLY A 160 -5.62 15.07 21.97
N GLN A 161 -6.69 14.43 21.50
CA GLN A 161 -6.68 13.02 21.09
C GLN A 161 -6.81 12.84 19.57
N THR A 162 -6.29 11.74 19.05
CA THR A 162 -6.55 11.30 17.67
C THR A 162 -6.42 9.80 17.52
N ILE A 163 -7.33 9.21 16.74
CA ILE A 163 -7.25 7.82 16.27
C ILE A 163 -6.59 7.72 14.89
N ASN A 164 -6.43 8.85 14.20
CA ASN A 164 -5.73 8.98 12.93
C ASN A 164 -4.27 9.39 13.17
N ALA A 165 -3.47 9.46 12.10
CA ALA A 165 -2.10 9.96 12.15
C ALA A 165 -2.00 11.32 12.87
N PHE A 166 -1.22 11.36 13.96
CA PHE A 166 -1.06 12.56 14.78
C PHE A 166 -0.44 13.72 14.01
N THR A 167 0.46 13.44 13.07
CA THR A 167 1.02 14.46 12.17
C THR A 167 -0.04 15.11 11.30
N LEU A 168 -1.02 14.35 10.81
CA LEU A 168 -2.14 14.88 10.06
C LEU A 168 -3.04 15.73 10.96
N ARG A 169 -3.30 15.29 12.20
CA ARG A 169 -4.09 16.08 13.16
C ARG A 169 -3.41 17.40 13.50
N TRP A 170 -2.09 17.41 13.66
CA TRP A 170 -1.31 18.65 13.84
C TRP A 170 -1.40 19.57 12.62
N TRP A 171 -1.28 19.01 11.41
CA TRP A 171 -1.45 19.77 10.17
C TRP A 171 -2.84 20.40 10.03
N GLN A 172 -3.90 19.69 10.44
CA GLN A 172 -5.26 20.23 10.45
C GLN A 172 -5.39 21.45 11.39
N HIS A 173 -4.71 21.45 12.54
CA HIS A 173 -4.74 22.62 13.42
C HIS A 173 -4.10 23.87 12.78
N LEU A 174 -3.12 23.67 11.89
CA LEU A 174 -2.44 24.76 11.18
C LEU A 174 -3.23 25.26 9.96
N THR A 175 -3.94 24.35 9.27
CA THR A 175 -4.61 24.68 7.99
C THR A 175 -6.08 25.02 8.16
N ASN A 176 -6.78 24.41 9.13
CA ASN A 176 -8.20 24.60 9.38
C ASN A 176 -8.45 25.06 10.83
N PRO A 177 -7.96 26.25 11.22
CA PRO A 177 -8.13 26.74 12.59
C PRO A 177 -9.57 27.18 12.85
N SER A 178 -10.08 26.84 14.04
CA SER A 178 -11.35 27.31 14.60
C SER A 178 -11.16 28.56 15.46
N ASP A 179 -12.25 29.11 15.99
CA ASP A 179 -12.21 30.27 16.89
C ASP A 179 -12.14 29.81 18.36
N CYS A 180 -11.01 29.20 18.72
CA CYS A 180 -10.70 28.84 20.10
C CYS A 180 -9.35 29.43 20.54
N LYS A 181 -9.15 29.56 21.86
CA LYS A 181 -7.93 30.14 22.44
C LYS A 181 -6.63 29.51 21.94
N PHE A 182 -6.67 28.21 21.62
CA PHE A 182 -5.53 27.51 21.02
C PHE A 182 -5.20 28.06 19.63
N HIS A 183 -6.20 28.11 18.75
CA HIS A 183 -6.03 28.53 17.37
C HIS A 183 -5.77 30.03 17.25
N GLU A 184 -6.32 30.86 18.13
CA GLU A 184 -5.98 32.28 18.23
C GLU A 184 -4.49 32.49 18.58
N ALA A 185 -3.98 31.75 19.58
CA ALA A 185 -2.57 31.78 19.92
C ALA A 185 -1.70 31.29 18.76
N LEU A 186 -2.11 30.21 18.07
CA LEU A 186 -1.39 29.64 16.94
C LEU A 186 -1.32 30.59 15.74
N LYS A 187 -2.39 31.38 15.48
CA LYS A 187 -2.43 32.40 14.42
C LYS A 187 -1.52 33.60 14.69
N THR A 188 -1.34 33.96 15.97
CA THR A 188 -0.68 35.22 16.38
C THR A 188 0.79 35.06 16.73
N THR A 189 1.30 33.83 16.76
CA THR A 189 2.67 33.49 17.16
C THR A 189 3.39 32.73 16.04
N GLN A 190 4.71 32.76 16.05
CA GLN A 190 5.49 32.06 15.01
C GLN A 190 5.47 30.55 15.25
N ILE A 191 5.35 29.76 14.18
CA ILE A 191 5.33 28.29 14.28
C ILE A 191 6.56 27.70 14.97
N THR A 192 7.70 28.39 14.93
CA THR A 192 8.95 28.00 15.60
C THR A 192 8.88 28.05 17.13
N ASP A 193 7.92 28.81 17.67
CA ASP A 193 7.62 28.91 19.11
C ASP A 193 6.76 27.73 19.61
N TRP A 194 6.42 26.77 18.74
CA TRP A 194 5.58 25.63 19.11
C TRP A 194 6.34 24.30 19.05
N ASP A 195 6.09 23.44 20.03
CA ASP A 195 6.53 22.05 20.06
C ASP A 195 5.32 21.12 20.00
N PHE A 196 5.40 20.15 19.09
CA PHE A 196 4.40 19.10 18.91
C PHE A 196 4.97 17.77 19.41
N SER A 197 4.30 17.13 20.35
CA SER A 197 4.75 15.86 20.92
C SER A 197 3.59 14.90 21.19
N VAL A 198 3.88 13.61 21.15
CA VAL A 198 2.96 12.57 21.65
C VAL A 198 3.26 12.35 23.13
N VAL A 199 2.23 12.34 23.97
CA VAL A 199 2.35 12.15 25.43
C VAL A 199 1.99 10.73 25.83
N GLU A 200 1.00 10.14 25.17
CA GLU A 200 0.59 8.76 25.40
C GLU A 200 0.22 8.08 24.10
N VAL A 201 0.75 6.87 23.89
CA VAL A 201 0.23 5.92 22.90
C VAL A 201 -0.71 4.98 23.64
N ILE A 202 -1.99 4.98 23.29
CA ILE A 202 -3.03 4.29 24.04
C ILE A 202 -3.00 2.80 23.69
N VAL A 203 -2.84 1.98 24.71
CA VAL A 203 -3.06 0.54 24.65
C VAL A 203 -4.38 0.23 25.36
N PHE A 204 -5.28 -0.46 24.67
CA PHE A 204 -6.57 -0.81 25.24
C PHE A 204 -6.45 -2.00 26.19
N PRO A 205 -7.02 -1.94 27.40
CA PRO A 205 -7.07 -3.10 28.29
C PRO A 205 -7.96 -4.20 27.70
N GLU A 206 -7.65 -5.46 28.03
CA GLU A 206 -8.47 -6.60 27.65
C GLU A 206 -9.90 -6.43 28.18
N GLY A 207 -10.90 -6.65 27.31
CA GLY A 207 -12.31 -6.47 27.68
C GLY A 207 -12.82 -5.02 27.67
N CYS A 208 -12.06 -4.06 27.12
CA CYS A 208 -12.52 -2.68 26.98
C CYS A 208 -13.83 -2.60 26.16
N LYS A 209 -14.91 -2.20 26.82
CA LYS A 209 -16.27 -2.11 26.23
C LYS A 209 -16.40 -0.99 25.20
N SER A 210 -15.73 0.14 25.42
CA SER A 210 -15.80 1.29 24.54
C SER A 210 -14.44 1.95 24.41
N GLN A 211 -13.78 1.69 23.28
CA GLN A 211 -12.51 2.32 22.93
C GLN A 211 -12.62 3.85 22.92
N ARG A 212 -13.74 4.39 22.39
CA ARG A 212 -13.98 5.83 22.34
C ARG A 212 -14.03 6.45 23.74
N ALA A 213 -14.80 5.86 24.65
CA ALA A 213 -14.90 6.36 26.02
C ALA A 213 -13.56 6.32 26.73
N TYR A 214 -12.79 5.25 26.52
CA TYR A 214 -11.46 5.10 27.10
C TYR A 214 -10.49 6.19 26.59
N VAL A 215 -10.45 6.45 25.29
CA VAL A 215 -9.59 7.51 24.72
C VAL A 215 -9.98 8.89 25.30
N THR A 216 -11.27 9.19 25.40
CA THR A 216 -11.77 10.45 25.99
C THR A 216 -11.44 10.58 27.48
N ASP A 217 -11.46 9.48 28.23
CA ASP A 217 -11.02 9.48 29.63
C ASP A 217 -9.51 9.75 29.75
N ARG A 218 -8.69 9.13 28.89
CA ARG A 218 -7.24 9.40 28.83
C ARG A 218 -6.95 10.86 28.46
N GLU A 219 -7.69 11.44 27.52
CA GLU A 219 -7.58 12.86 27.18
C GLU A 219 -7.89 13.75 28.40
N ARG A 220 -8.99 13.47 29.12
CA ARG A 220 -9.35 14.19 30.35
C ARG A 220 -8.24 14.11 31.39
N HIS A 221 -7.71 12.92 31.65
CA HIS A 221 -6.63 12.70 32.62
C HIS A 221 -5.43 13.62 32.34
N TRP A 222 -5.01 13.74 31.08
CA TRP A 222 -3.89 14.62 30.71
C TRP A 222 -4.24 16.10 30.73
N ILE A 223 -5.45 16.48 30.35
CA ILE A 223 -5.94 17.86 30.49
C ILE A 223 -5.86 18.30 31.95
N GLU A 224 -6.28 17.44 32.88
CA GLU A 224 -6.24 17.72 34.33
C GLU A 224 -4.82 17.71 34.87
N THR A 225 -4.02 16.70 34.51
CA THR A 225 -2.62 16.57 34.95
C THR A 225 -1.78 17.78 34.53
N MET A 226 -2.03 18.32 33.33
CA MET A 226 -1.31 19.48 32.79
C MET A 226 -2.00 20.82 33.05
N ASN A 227 -3.13 20.81 33.78
CA ASN A 227 -3.96 21.99 34.04
C ASN A 227 -4.25 22.83 32.77
N SER A 228 -4.45 22.17 31.62
CA SER A 228 -4.45 22.86 30.32
C SER A 228 -5.73 23.65 30.02
N VAL A 229 -6.72 23.58 30.91
CA VAL A 229 -7.92 24.43 30.86
C VAL A 229 -7.65 25.79 31.47
N ASP A 230 -7.18 25.82 32.72
CA ASP A 230 -7.00 27.06 33.47
C ASP A 230 -5.66 27.72 33.13
N ASP A 231 -4.59 26.92 32.94
CA ASP A 231 -3.24 27.37 32.59
C ASP A 231 -2.77 26.84 31.23
N GLY A 232 -3.69 26.76 30.27
CA GLY A 232 -3.37 26.28 28.92
C GLY A 232 -4.39 26.69 27.87
N TYR A 233 -4.47 25.90 26.79
CA TYR A 233 -5.26 26.20 25.60
C TYR A 233 -6.51 25.33 25.40
N ASN A 234 -6.82 24.39 26.29
CA ASN A 234 -8.06 23.60 26.20
C ASN A 234 -9.28 24.40 26.70
N THR A 235 -10.33 24.56 25.89
CA THR A 235 -11.48 25.42 26.26
C THR A 235 -12.48 24.74 27.20
N ILE A 236 -12.65 23.42 27.07
CA ILE A 236 -13.67 22.66 27.80
C ILE A 236 -13.06 21.33 28.25
N ARG A 237 -13.45 20.83 29.42
CA ARG A 237 -13.15 19.46 29.84
C ARG A 237 -14.13 18.49 29.18
N PRO A 238 -13.70 17.37 28.59
CA PRO A 238 -14.63 16.37 28.08
C PRO A 238 -15.60 15.95 29.18
N SER A 239 -16.91 16.07 28.94
CA SER A 239 -17.96 15.67 29.89
C SER A 239 -18.19 14.16 29.84
N GLY A 240 -18.19 13.48 31.00
CA GLY A 240 -18.61 12.08 31.15
C GLY A 240 -17.64 11.16 31.91
N ILE A 241 -18.03 10.80 33.14
CA ILE A 241 -17.47 9.77 34.05
C ILE A 241 -16.32 10.26 34.95
N SER A 242 -16.53 10.16 36.27
CA SER A 242 -15.58 10.55 37.33
C SER A 242 -14.42 9.54 37.46
N PRO A 243 -13.19 9.96 37.84
CA PRO A 243 -12.03 9.08 38.01
C PRO A 243 -12.16 7.98 39.08
N GLN A 244 -13.27 7.96 39.83
CA GLN A 244 -13.45 7.16 41.05
C GLN A 244 -14.64 6.19 40.97
N GLN A 245 -15.33 6.11 39.84
CA GLN A 245 -16.32 5.05 39.63
C GLN A 245 -15.63 3.85 38.98
N GLU A 246 -15.53 2.75 39.71
CA GLU A 246 -15.42 1.43 39.08
C GLU A 246 -16.49 1.37 38.00
N LEU A 247 -16.07 1.07 36.76
CA LEU A 247 -16.98 0.89 35.64
C LEU A 247 -17.87 -0.33 35.94
N GLU A 248 -19.01 -0.09 36.59
CA GLU A 248 -20.01 -1.12 36.82
C GLU A 248 -20.47 -1.67 35.46
N LEU A 249 -20.23 -2.97 35.28
CA LEU A 249 -20.49 -3.69 34.04
C LEU A 249 -21.98 -4.00 33.88
N ASN A 250 -22.88 -3.03 33.99
CA ASN A 250 -24.30 -3.28 33.77
C ASN A 250 -24.65 -3.14 32.29
N ALA A 251 -25.24 -4.22 31.76
CA ALA A 251 -25.81 -4.30 30.45
C ALA A 251 -27.18 -3.62 30.48
N GLU A 252 -27.39 -2.64 29.61
CA GLU A 252 -28.66 -2.41 28.90
C GLU A 252 -28.47 -1.29 27.87
N GLU A 253 -29.04 -1.54 26.69
CA GLU A 253 -28.96 -0.76 25.46
C GLU A 253 -29.75 0.56 25.55
N SER A 254 -29.39 1.55 24.73
CA SER A 254 -30.29 2.02 23.65
C SER A 254 -29.68 3.17 22.85
N ASP A 255 -29.93 3.12 21.55
CA ASP A 255 -29.52 3.99 20.45
C ASP A 255 -29.65 5.50 20.71
N ILE A 256 -28.62 6.26 20.31
CA ILE A 256 -28.77 7.67 19.91
C ILE A 256 -27.87 7.93 18.69
N GLU A 257 -28.51 8.38 17.61
CA GLU A 257 -27.92 8.74 16.31
C GLU A 257 -26.84 9.83 16.47
N LEU A 258 -25.68 9.61 15.84
CA LEU A 258 -24.59 10.60 15.78
C LEU A 258 -24.74 11.45 14.52
N GLU A 259 -24.95 12.77 14.70
CA GLU A 259 -24.83 13.75 13.62
C GLU A 259 -23.41 13.81 13.04
N PRO A 260 -23.26 14.11 11.73
CA PRO A 260 -21.96 14.23 11.09
C PRO A 260 -21.34 15.60 11.40
N ALA A 261 -20.18 15.61 12.06
CA ALA A 261 -19.37 16.80 12.19
C ALA A 261 -18.43 16.93 10.97
N PHE A 262 -18.57 18.07 10.29
CA PHE A 262 -17.81 18.55 9.14
C PHE A 262 -16.30 18.65 9.37
#